data_AF-E3RHE3-F1
#
_entry.id   AF-E3RHE3-F1
#
_cell.length_a   1.000
_cell.length_b   1.000
_cell.length_c   1.000
_cell.angle_alpha   90.00
_cell.angle_beta   90.00
_cell.angle_gamma   90.00
#
_symmetry.space_group_name_H-M   'P 1'
#
loop_
_entity.id
_entity.type
_entity.pdbx_description
1 polymer ?
#
loop_
_entity_poly.entity_id
_entity_poly.type
_entity_poly.pdbx_seq_one_letter_code
_entity_poly.pdbx_strand_id
1 'polypeptide(L)' 'MRTSKQVDAYQPSTAAINAYTTQYQSEHLLSATTPPFVPTRVSNLSNTGKALYKEDVEDYKGRLEAYKIEDTKY' A
#
# COMPACT_ATOMS: atom_id res chain seq x y z
N MET A 1 7.66 -23.80 -23.20
CA MET A 1 7.03 -22.66 -23.90
C MET A 1 6.01 -22.03 -22.96
N ARG A 2 6.25 -20.81 -22.47
CA ARG A 2 5.24 -20.00 -21.76
C ARG A 2 5.39 -18.56 -22.24
N THR A 3 4.40 -18.10 -22.99
CA THR A 3 4.28 -16.74 -23.52
C THR A 3 3.61 -15.87 -22.47
N SER A 4 4.40 -15.07 -21.76
CA SER A 4 3.91 -13.98 -20.91
C SER A 4 3.36 -12.89 -21.82
N LYS A 5 2.06 -12.57 -21.72
CA LYS A 5 1.49 -11.42 -22.43
C LYS A 5 2.24 -10.16 -22.01
N GLN A 6 2.96 -9.57 -22.96
CA GLN A 6 3.63 -8.29 -22.79
C GLN A 6 2.54 -7.23 -22.63
N VAL A 7 2.23 -6.89 -21.39
CA VAL A 7 1.41 -5.73 -21.07
C VAL A 7 2.19 -4.53 -21.57
N ASP A 8 1.61 -3.77 -22.49
CA ASP A 8 2.22 -2.57 -23.06
C ASP A 8 2.54 -1.63 -21.91
N ALA A 9 3.81 -1.60 -21.52
CA ALA A 9 4.26 -0.90 -20.34
C ALA A 9 4.24 0.59 -20.69
N TYR A 10 3.33 1.34 -20.07
CA TYR A 10 3.28 2.79 -20.22
C TYR A 10 4.68 3.37 -19.99
N GLN A 11 5.30 3.87 -21.06
CA GLN A 11 6.58 4.57 -21.00
C GLN A 11 6.29 6.07 -20.89
N PRO A 12 6.50 6.69 -19.72
CA PRO A 12 6.32 8.13 -19.57
C PRO A 12 7.28 8.88 -20.49
N SER A 13 6.82 9.99 -21.05
CA SER A 13 7.67 10.85 -21.89
C SER A 13 8.78 11.50 -21.05
N THR A 14 9.91 11.82 -21.68
CA THR A 14 11.03 12.52 -21.03
C THR A 14 10.59 13.81 -20.35
N ALA A 15 9.62 14.52 -20.93
CA ALA A 15 9.05 15.73 -20.33
C ALA A 15 8.33 15.45 -19.01
N ALA A 16 7.55 14.36 -18.94
CA ALA A 16 6.86 13.96 -17.72
C ALA A 16 7.85 13.53 -16.62
N ILE A 17 8.92 12.82 -16.97
CA ILE A 17 9.98 12.40 -16.04
C ILE A 17 10.71 13.62 -15.47
N ASN A 18 11.03 14.60 -16.32
CA ASN A 18 11.75 15.81 -15.90
C ASN A 18 10.88 16.72 -15.01
N ALA A 19 9.58 16.85 -15.33
CA ALA A 19 8.64 17.57 -14.49
C ALA A 19 8.52 16.93 -13.10
N TYR A 20 8.38 15.60 -13.05
CA TYR A 20 8.35 14.86 -11.79
C TYR A 20 9.64 15.03 -10.98
N THR A 21 10.81 14.92 -11.62
CA THR A 21 12.12 15.03 -10.96
C THR A 21 12.33 16.43 -10.38
N THR A 22 11.94 17.47 -11.11
CA THR A 22 12.06 18.87 -10.68
C THR A 22 11.14 19.17 -9.50
N GLN A 23 9.90 18.66 -9.54
CA GLN A 23 8.95 18.78 -8.44
C GLN A 23 9.47 18.04 -7.19
N TYR A 24 9.94 16.81 -7.36
CA TYR A 24 10.47 15.98 -6.28
C TYR A 24 11.68 16.63 -5.57
N GLN A 25 12.61 17.21 -6.33
CA GLN A 25 13.78 17.90 -5.76
C GLN A 25 13.42 19.21 -5.05
N SER A 26 12.35 19.88 -5.49
CA SER A 26 11.86 21.11 -4.86
C SER A 26 11.13 20.83 -3.56
N GLU A 27 10.36 19.74 -3.49
CA GLU A 27 9.62 19.31 -2.30
C GLU A 27 10.51 18.58 -1.28
N HIS A 28 11.60 17.97 -1.74
CA HIS A 28 12.59 17.27 -0.91
C HIS A 28 13.97 17.92 -1.01
N LEU A 29 14.09 19.16 -0.49
CA LEU A 29 15.38 19.76 -0.12
C LEU A 29 16.17 18.71 0.67
N LEU A 30 17.33 18.31 0.12
CA LEU A 30 18.18 17.20 0.56
C LEU A 30 18.36 17.14 2.09
N SER A 31 17.43 16.47 2.77
CA SER A 31 17.56 15.99 4.13
C SER A 31 16.61 14.82 4.35
N ALA A 32 17.02 13.67 3.84
CA ALA A 32 16.35 12.41 4.10
C ALA A 32 17.39 11.32 4.40
N THR A 33 18.20 11.54 5.44
CA THR A 33 19.08 10.50 5.99
C THR A 33 18.30 9.44 6.79
N THR A 34 16.98 9.61 6.97
CA THR A 34 16.13 8.69 7.73
C THR A 34 15.09 8.08 6.78
N PRO A 35 15.01 6.75 6.66
CA PRO A 35 13.97 6.11 5.87
C PRO A 35 12.57 6.47 6.40
N PRO A 36 11.53 6.43 5.54
CA PRO A 36 10.16 6.64 5.99
C PRO A 36 9.83 5.65 7.11
N PHE A 37 9.32 6.16 8.23
CA PHE A 37 8.95 5.32 9.37
C PHE A 37 7.73 4.47 9.02
N VAL A 38 7.89 3.15 9.01
CA VAL A 38 6.80 2.18 8.82
C VAL A 38 6.42 1.61 10.18
N PRO A 39 5.21 1.87 10.70
CA PRO A 39 4.76 1.33 11.98
C PRO A 39 4.67 -0.19 11.95
N THR A 40 5.39 -0.88 12.85
CA THR A 40 5.32 -2.34 13.01
C THR A 40 4.37 -2.79 14.12
N ARG A 41 3.85 -1.84 14.91
CA ARG A 41 2.91 -2.07 16.01
C ARG A 41 1.75 -1.09 15.94
N VAL A 42 0.56 -1.55 16.33
CA VAL A 42 -0.67 -0.73 16.39
C VAL A 42 -0.50 0.49 17.30
N SER A 43 0.27 0.36 18.38
CA SER A 43 0.60 1.47 19.29
C SER A 43 1.27 2.64 18.58
N ASN A 44 2.03 2.34 17.51
CA ASN A 44 2.81 3.30 16.74
C ASN A 44 1.99 3.94 15.61
N LEU A 45 0.73 3.54 15.43
CA LEU A 45 -0.19 4.18 14.50
C LEU A 45 -0.70 5.52 15.07
N SER A 46 -1.01 6.45 14.17
CA SER A 46 -1.80 7.64 14.50
C SER A 46 -3.19 7.24 14.99
N ASN A 47 -3.91 8.16 15.63
CA ASN A 47 -5.29 7.89 16.09
C ASN A 47 -6.21 7.47 14.93
N THR A 48 -6.08 8.13 13.78
CA THR A 48 -6.79 7.74 12.55
C THR A 48 -6.37 6.35 12.08
N GLY A 49 -5.06 6.05 12.08
CA GLY A 49 -4.56 4.73 11.73
C GLY A 49 -5.06 3.62 12.66
N LYS A 50 -5.21 3.89 13.96
CA LYS A 50 -5.80 2.94 14.92
C LYS A 50 -7.27 2.68 14.65
N ALA A 51 -8.03 3.71 14.26
CA ALA A 51 -9.43 3.56 13.91
C ALA A 51 -9.62 2.68 12.66
N LEU A 52 -8.85 2.95 11.60
CA LEU A 52 -8.89 2.15 10.37
C LEU A 52 -8.43 0.70 10.61
N TYR A 53 -7.34 0.51 11.36
CA TYR A 53 -6.88 -0.83 11.73
C TYR A 53 -7.94 -1.63 12.49
N LYS A 54 -8.73 -0.97 13.35
CA LYS A 54 -9.84 -1.61 14.05
C LYS A 54 -10.93 -2.07 13.09
N GLU A 55 -11.29 -1.25 12.10
CA GLU A 55 -12.27 -1.60 11.07
C GLU A 55 -11.82 -2.83 10.26
N ASP A 56 -10.56 -2.83 9.80
CA ASP A 56 -9.98 -3.96 9.05
C ASP A 56 -9.99 -5.27 9.87
N VAL A 57 -9.73 -5.18 11.17
CA VAL A 57 -9.76 -6.34 12.08
C VAL A 57 -11.17 -6.91 12.22
N GLU A 58 -12.19 -6.06 12.35
CA GLU A 58 -13.58 -6.52 12.47
C GLU A 58 -14.10 -7.11 11.15
N ASP A 59 -13.75 -6.51 10.01
CA ASP A 59 -14.05 -7.08 8.69
C ASP A 59 -13.41 -8.47 8.52
N TYR A 60 -12.14 -8.61 8.89
CA TYR A 60 -11.44 -9.89 8.80
C TYR A 60 -12.07 -10.97 9.70
N LYS A 61 -12.50 -10.62 10.92
CA LYS A 61 -13.23 -11.54 11.81
C LYS A 61 -14.54 -12.00 11.17
N GLY A 62 -15.32 -11.07 10.62
CA GLY A 62 -16.58 -11.40 9.94
C GLY A 62 -16.36 -12.35 8.76
N ARG A 63 -15.32 -12.12 7.95
CA ARG A 63 -14.93 -13.02 6.86
C ARG A 63 -14.53 -14.41 7.37
N LEU A 64 -13.74 -14.50 8.44
CA LEU A 64 -13.35 -15.78 9.05
C LEU A 64 -14.56 -16.56 9.59
N GLU A 65 -15.53 -15.88 10.20
CA GLU A 65 -16.76 -16.51 10.67
C GLU A 65 -17.61 -17.02 9.50
N ALA A 66 -17.72 -16.24 8.41
CA ALA A 66 -18.40 -16.68 7.20
C ALA A 66 -17.74 -17.94 6.60
N TYR A 67 -16.40 -17.98 6.53
CA TYR A 67 -15.67 -19.17 6.08
C TYR A 67 -15.92 -20.41 6.95
N LYS A 68 -15.96 -20.25 8.29
CA LYS A 68 -16.25 -21.37 9.20
C LYS A 68 -17.65 -21.96 9.00
N ILE A 69 -18.64 -21.13 8.68
CA ILE A 69 -20.02 -21.59 8.43
C ILE A 69 -20.09 -22.39 7.12
N GLU A 70 -19.31 -21.99 6.11
CA GLU A 70 -19.23 -22.68 4.83
C GLU A 70 -18.54 -24.05 4.93
N ASP A 71 -17.51 -24.16 5.78
CA ASP A 71 -16.77 -25.41 6.04
C ASP A 71 -17.59 -26.46 6.82
N THR A 72 -18.56 -26.04 7.64
CA THR A 72 -19.49 -26.96 8.33
C THR A 72 -20.66 -27.48 7.48
N LYS A 73 -20.79 -27.04 6.22
CA LYS A 73 -21.84 -27.50 5.30
C LYS A 73 -21.41 -28.67 4.41
N TYR A 74 -20.18 -29.14 4.53
CA TYR A 74 -19.63 -30.30 3.81
C TYR A 74 -19.25 -31.43 4.76
#